data_AF-A0A2T6DBK9-F1
#
_entry.id   AF-A0A2T6DBK9-F1
#
_cell.length_a   1.000
_cell.length_b   1.000
_cell.length_c   1.000
_cell.angle_alpha   90.00
_cell.angle_beta   90.00
_cell.angle_gamma   90.00
#
_symmetry.space_group_name_H-M   'P 1'
#
loop_
_entity.id
_entity.type
_entity.pdbx_description
1 polymer ?
#
loop_
_entity_poly.entity_id
_entity_poly.type
_entity_poly.pdbx_seq_one_letter_code
_entity_poly.pdbx_strand_id
1 'polypeptide(L)'
;MQDDWIMIFPPLNAALNTLTTALLVLGFAFIRKGNVEVHKRLMISAFCTSAVFLACYITYHVLKDGVMTRFEEPVWAKYIYFPLLGSHTILAIVALPMILLTMWRGIFRMDEKHRAIARWTWPIWIYVSFTGVLVYLMLYQWFPQKKQARPEAAARITAPAVSGLAKEG
;
A
#
# COMPACT_ATOMS: atom_id res chain seq x y z
N MET A 1 14.12 20.45 -1.95
CA MET A 1 15.04 19.34 -2.32
C MET A 1 15.19 18.29 -1.21
N GLN A 2 14.47 18.40 -0.07
CA GLN A 2 14.63 17.49 1.08
C GLN A 2 13.69 16.25 1.05
N ASP A 3 12.72 16.20 0.12
CA ASP A 3 11.60 15.22 0.18
C ASP A 3 11.64 14.15 -0.94
N ASP A 4 12.63 14.16 -1.82
CA ASP A 4 12.62 13.28 -3.02
C ASP A 4 12.80 11.80 -2.67
N TRP A 5 13.49 11.49 -1.57
CA TRP A 5 13.66 10.11 -1.10
C TRP A 5 12.36 9.50 -0.57
N ILE A 6 11.39 10.31 -0.12
CA ILE A 6 10.07 9.84 0.35
C ILE A 6 9.26 9.24 -0.83
N MET A 7 9.59 9.61 -2.06
CA MET A 7 8.95 9.08 -3.26
C MET A 7 9.41 7.66 -3.64
N ILE A 8 10.40 7.08 -2.95
CA ILE A 8 10.79 5.68 -3.13
C ILE A 8 9.81 4.69 -2.47
N PHE A 9 9.06 5.15 -1.47
CA PHE A 9 8.15 4.28 -0.70
C PHE A 9 6.96 3.78 -1.51
N PRO A 10 6.25 4.59 -2.32
CA PRO A 10 5.14 4.08 -3.12
C PRO A 10 5.51 2.93 -4.08
N PRO A 11 6.56 3.03 -4.93
CA PRO A 11 6.96 1.91 -5.79
C PRO A 11 7.49 0.72 -4.98
N LEU A 12 8.21 0.95 -3.87
CA LEU A 12 8.64 -0.11 -2.97
C LEU A 12 7.44 -0.88 -2.37
N ASN A 13 6.43 -0.16 -1.91
CA ASN A 13 5.21 -0.73 -1.35
C ASN A 13 4.43 -1.55 -2.39
N ALA A 14 4.37 -1.07 -3.63
CA ALA A 14 3.76 -1.82 -4.74
C ALA A 14 4.55 -3.08 -5.09
N ALA A 15 5.88 -3.00 -5.11
CA ALA A 15 6.76 -4.14 -5.35
C ALA A 15 6.62 -5.21 -4.26
N LEU A 16 6.57 -4.80 -2.99
CA LEU A 16 6.38 -5.71 -1.86
C LEU A 16 5.01 -6.41 -1.93
N ASN A 17 3.92 -5.68 -2.25
CA ASN A 17 2.61 -6.29 -2.44
C ASN A 17 2.55 -7.25 -3.64
N THR A 18 3.24 -6.91 -4.72
CA THR A 18 3.36 -7.79 -5.90
C THR A 18 4.08 -9.08 -5.51
N LEU A 19 5.19 -8.97 -4.77
CA LEU A 19 5.94 -10.11 -4.27
C LEU A 19 5.09 -10.96 -3.31
N THR A 20 4.38 -10.35 -2.36
CA THR A 20 3.43 -11.06 -1.48
C THR A 20 2.38 -11.82 -2.30
N THR A 21 1.78 -11.17 -3.30
CA THR A 21 0.78 -11.80 -4.17
C THR A 21 1.35 -13.03 -4.88
N ALA A 22 2.55 -12.91 -5.46
CA ALA A 22 3.22 -14.03 -6.12
C ALA A 22 3.51 -15.18 -5.14
N LEU A 23 4.02 -14.89 -3.94
CA LEU A 23 4.30 -15.89 -2.91
C LEU A 23 3.02 -16.61 -2.45
N LEU A 24 1.90 -15.90 -2.33
CA LEU A 24 0.60 -16.50 -1.96
C LEU A 24 0.04 -17.42 -3.05
N VAL A 25 0.16 -17.02 -4.32
CA VAL A 25 -0.25 -17.86 -5.46
C VAL A 25 0.60 -19.11 -5.54
N LEU A 26 1.93 -18.96 -5.44
CA LEU A 26 2.85 -20.10 -5.44
C LEU A 26 2.59 -21.01 -4.23
N GLY A 27 2.41 -20.44 -3.04
CA GLY A 27 2.14 -21.21 -1.84
C GLY A 27 0.85 -22.02 -1.93
N PHE A 28 -0.18 -21.47 -2.58
CA PHE A 28 -1.41 -22.20 -2.88
C PHE A 28 -1.20 -23.31 -3.92
N ALA A 29 -0.43 -23.06 -4.97
CA ALA A 29 -0.11 -24.07 -5.97
C ALA A 29 0.66 -25.25 -5.36
N PHE A 30 1.62 -25.00 -4.46
CA PHE A 30 2.41 -26.05 -3.81
C PHE A 30 1.60 -26.87 -2.78
N ILE A 31 0.70 -26.25 -2.01
CA ILE A 31 -0.15 -27.03 -1.09
C ILE A 31 -1.14 -27.92 -1.85
N ARG A 32 -1.64 -27.48 -3.02
CA ARG A 32 -2.47 -28.32 -3.90
C ARG A 32 -1.72 -29.53 -4.45
N LYS A 33 -0.39 -29.43 -4.59
CA LYS A 33 0.49 -30.54 -4.96
C LYS A 33 0.90 -31.41 -3.76
N GLY A 34 0.41 -31.12 -2.55
CA GLY A 34 0.76 -31.83 -1.31
C GLY A 34 2.13 -31.46 -0.75
N ASN A 35 2.84 -30.48 -1.31
CA ASN A 35 4.16 -30.08 -0.84
C ASN A 35 4.05 -29.06 0.31
N VAL A 36 3.86 -29.58 1.52
CA VAL A 36 3.64 -28.80 2.74
C VAL A 36 4.88 -27.98 3.12
N GLU A 37 6.09 -28.50 2.90
CA GLU A 37 7.31 -27.81 3.28
C GLU A 37 7.54 -26.55 2.44
N VAL A 38 7.38 -26.65 1.11
CA VAL A 38 7.49 -25.49 0.23
C VAL A 38 6.35 -24.50 0.51
N HIS A 39 5.13 -24.98 0.74
CA HIS A 39 4.02 -24.12 1.16
C HIS A 39 4.37 -23.31 2.40
N LYS A 40 4.87 -23.96 3.46
CA LYS A 40 5.25 -23.28 4.72
C LYS A 40 6.30 -22.20 4.49
N ARG A 41 7.37 -22.51 3.73
CA ARG A 41 8.42 -21.53 3.41
C ARG A 41 7.84 -20.32 2.67
N LEU A 42 6.97 -20.55 1.68
CA LEU A 42 6.31 -19.47 0.93
C LEU A 42 5.36 -18.64 1.78
N MET A 43 4.59 -19.25 2.71
CA MET A 43 3.70 -18.52 3.62
C MET A 43 4.48 -17.65 4.61
N ILE A 44 5.60 -18.16 5.13
CA ILE A 44 6.49 -17.37 6.01
C ILE A 44 7.10 -16.20 5.22
N SER A 45 7.61 -16.44 4.01
CA SER A 45 8.11 -15.37 3.15
C SER A 45 7.04 -14.32 2.87
N ALA A 46 5.81 -14.73 2.51
CA ALA A 46 4.70 -13.81 2.25
C ALA A 46 4.35 -12.98 3.49
N PHE A 47 4.36 -13.59 4.67
CA PHE A 47 4.15 -12.91 5.94
C PHE A 47 5.24 -11.86 6.20
N CYS A 48 6.51 -12.24 6.07
CA CYS A 48 7.64 -11.34 6.24
C CYS A 48 7.58 -10.16 5.24
N THR A 49 7.32 -10.42 3.96
CA THR A 49 7.17 -9.38 2.94
C THR A 49 6.00 -8.44 3.26
N SER A 50 4.88 -8.97 3.73
CA SER A 50 3.71 -8.16 4.16
C SER A 50 4.03 -7.30 5.38
N ALA A 51 4.80 -7.82 6.33
CA ALA A 51 5.23 -7.05 7.50
C ALA A 51 6.17 -5.90 7.12
N VAL A 52 7.11 -6.14 6.21
CA VAL A 52 7.99 -5.10 5.65
C VAL A 52 7.17 -4.05 4.91
N PHE A 53 6.21 -4.46 4.08
CA PHE A 53 5.28 -3.54 3.41
C PHE A 53 4.55 -2.65 4.41
N LEU A 54 3.97 -3.23 5.47
CA LEU A 54 3.23 -2.48 6.47
C LEU A 54 4.13 -1.46 7.20
N ALA A 55 5.36 -1.85 7.54
CA ALA A 55 6.33 -0.95 8.14
C ALA A 55 6.66 0.22 7.19
N CYS A 56 7.00 -0.07 5.93
CA CYS A 56 7.27 0.95 4.91
C CYS A 56 6.06 1.88 4.68
N TYR A 57 4.85 1.34 4.65
CA TYR A 57 3.61 2.09 4.51
C TYR A 57 3.38 3.06 5.67
N ILE A 58 3.49 2.57 6.92
CA ILE A 58 3.33 3.41 8.11
C ILE A 58 4.41 4.50 8.13
N THR A 59 5.67 4.14 7.87
CA THR A 59 6.77 5.11 7.79
C THR A 59 6.48 6.19 6.75
N TYR A 60 6.07 5.81 5.53
CA TYR A 60 5.69 6.78 4.50
C TYR A 60 4.56 7.71 4.96
N HIS A 61 3.52 7.17 5.58
CA HIS A 61 2.37 7.96 6.03
C HIS A 61 2.70 8.92 7.17
N VAL A 62 3.56 8.50 8.11
CA VAL A 62 4.05 9.35 9.20
C VAL A 62 4.92 10.46 8.65
N LEU A 63 5.86 10.15 7.75
CA LEU A 63 6.77 11.15 7.15
C LEU A 63 6.06 12.17 6.25
N LYS A 64 4.91 11.80 5.68
CA LYS A 64 4.11 12.69 4.82
C LYS A 64 3.13 13.55 5.62
N ASP A 65 3.20 13.56 6.95
CA ASP A 65 2.32 14.30 7.87
C ASP A 65 0.82 14.15 7.55
N GLY A 66 0.41 12.96 7.09
CA GLY A 66 -0.98 12.71 6.71
C GLY A 66 -1.46 13.49 5.47
N VAL A 67 -0.57 14.12 4.69
CA VAL A 67 -0.94 14.77 3.42
C VAL A 67 -1.39 13.70 2.42
N MET A 68 -2.70 13.53 2.33
CA MET A 68 -3.33 12.66 1.35
C MET A 68 -3.10 13.24 -0.03
N THR A 69 -2.60 12.42 -0.96
CA THR A 69 -2.49 12.80 -2.36
C THR A 69 -3.89 13.08 -2.86
N ARG A 70 -4.21 14.34 -3.17
CA ARG A 70 -5.51 14.69 -3.75
C ARG A 70 -5.56 14.09 -5.15
N PHE A 71 -6.50 13.16 -5.34
CA PHE A 71 -6.90 12.73 -6.66
C PHE A 71 -7.73 13.88 -7.23
N GLU A 72 -7.20 14.62 -8.20
CA GLU A 72 -7.87 15.77 -8.81
C GLU A 72 -8.52 15.35 -10.12
N GLU A 73 -7.78 14.65 -11.00
CA GLU A 73 -8.27 14.24 -12.31
C GLU A 73 -7.79 12.84 -12.73
N PRO A 74 -8.58 12.10 -13.54
CA PRO A 74 -9.94 12.41 -13.98
C PRO A 74 -11.00 12.09 -12.91
N VAL A 75 -12.11 12.84 -12.91
CA VAL A 75 -13.16 12.74 -11.87
C VAL A 75 -13.79 11.34 -11.80
N TRP A 76 -13.95 10.67 -12.95
CA TRP A 76 -14.56 9.34 -13.00
C TRP A 76 -13.73 8.26 -12.27
N ALA A 77 -12.39 8.38 -12.29
CA ALA A 77 -11.50 7.42 -11.65
C ALA A 77 -11.63 7.39 -10.12
N LYS A 78 -12.12 8.49 -9.51
CA LYS A 78 -12.40 8.58 -8.07
C LYS A 78 -13.48 7.60 -7.63
N TYR A 79 -14.50 7.38 -8.46
CA TYR A 79 -15.59 6.45 -8.16
C TYR A 79 -15.14 4.99 -8.15
N ILE A 80 -14.01 4.66 -8.78
CA ILE A 80 -13.39 3.34 -8.69
C ILE A 80 -12.37 3.31 -7.55
N TYR A 81 -11.56 4.36 -7.44
CA TYR A 81 -10.46 4.45 -6.49
C TYR A 81 -10.93 4.43 -5.04
N PHE A 82 -11.91 5.23 -4.65
CA PHE A 82 -12.33 5.31 -3.25
C PHE A 82 -12.98 4.02 -2.72
N PRO A 83 -13.88 3.35 -3.46
CA PRO A 83 -14.38 2.04 -3.04
C PRO A 83 -13.28 0.96 -3.00
N LEU A 84 -12.34 0.97 -3.96
CA LEU A 84 -11.21 0.06 -3.97
C LEU A 84 -10.31 0.28 -2.75
N LEU A 85 -9.96 1.53 -2.46
CA LEU A 85 -9.13 1.89 -1.31
C LEU A 85 -9.84 1.60 0.02
N GLY A 86 -11.14 1.90 0.10
CA GLY A 86 -11.95 1.65 1.28
C GLY A 86 -12.07 0.16 1.59
N SER A 87 -12.42 -0.64 0.57
CA SER A 87 -12.49 -2.10 0.73
C SER A 87 -11.12 -2.70 1.06
N HIS A 88 -10.05 -2.27 0.38
CA HIS A 88 -8.68 -2.69 0.67
C HIS A 88 -8.31 -2.41 2.13
N THR A 89 -8.55 -1.20 2.63
CA THR A 89 -8.18 -0.79 3.99
C THR A 89 -8.95 -1.59 5.04
N ILE A 90 -10.26 -1.74 4.87
CA ILE A 90 -11.10 -2.51 5.81
C ILE A 90 -10.65 -3.98 5.82
N LEU A 91 -10.46 -4.57 4.63
CA LEU A 91 -10.00 -5.95 4.52
C LEU A 91 -8.59 -6.13 5.04
N ALA A 92 -7.69 -5.14 4.95
CA ALA A 92 -6.34 -5.20 5.51
C ALA A 92 -6.37 -5.27 7.04
N ILE A 93 -7.25 -4.48 7.68
CA ILE A 93 -7.46 -4.53 9.14
C ILE A 93 -7.94 -5.91 9.58
N VAL A 94 -8.87 -6.51 8.83
CA VAL A 94 -9.38 -7.88 9.11
C VAL A 94 -8.35 -8.95 8.78
N ALA A 95 -7.56 -8.76 7.71
CA ALA A 95 -6.56 -9.72 7.26
C ALA A 95 -5.47 -9.93 8.31
N LEU A 96 -5.00 -8.86 8.95
CA LEU A 96 -3.89 -8.91 9.90
C LEU A 96 -4.11 -9.94 11.05
N PRO A 97 -5.19 -9.86 11.86
CA PRO A 97 -5.44 -10.85 12.90
C PRO A 97 -5.70 -12.26 12.33
N MET A 98 -6.34 -12.37 11.15
CA MET A 98 -6.58 -13.66 10.51
C MET A 98 -5.27 -14.34 10.08
N ILE A 99 -4.34 -13.59 9.48
CA ILE A 99 -3.03 -14.09 9.08
C ILE A 99 -2.25 -14.54 10.32
N LEU A 100 -2.21 -13.73 11.37
CA LEU A 100 -1.54 -14.09 12.64
C LEU A 100 -2.12 -15.38 13.23
N LEU A 101 -3.44 -15.51 13.30
CA LEU A 101 -4.09 -16.72 13.81
C LEU A 101 -3.83 -17.94 12.91
N THR A 102 -3.80 -17.75 11.59
CA THR A 102 -3.50 -18.82 10.62
C THR A 102 -2.06 -19.29 10.76
N MET A 103 -1.11 -18.37 10.91
CA MET A 103 0.30 -18.63 11.14
C MET A 103 0.54 -19.33 12.47
N TRP A 104 -0.07 -18.85 13.55
CA TRP A 104 -0.02 -19.49 14.86
C TRP A 104 -0.46 -20.95 14.77
N ARG A 105 -1.65 -21.21 14.19
CA ARG A 105 -2.16 -22.58 14.02
C ARG A 105 -1.24 -23.45 13.15
N GLY A 106 -0.57 -22.88 12.15
CA GLY A 106 0.41 -23.59 11.33
C GLY A 106 1.69 -23.96 12.10
N ILE A 107 2.17 -23.09 13.00
CA ILE A 107 3.34 -23.35 13.85
C ILE A 107 3.05 -24.48 14.83
N PHE A 108 1.87 -24.48 15.45
CA PHE A 108 1.45 -25.50 16.41
C PHE A 108 0.88 -26.78 15.77
N ARG A 109 1.03 -26.97 14.44
CA ARG A 109 0.57 -28.17 13.72
C ARG A 109 -0.92 -28.49 13.93
N MET A 110 -1.75 -27.46 14.13
CA MET A 110 -3.20 -27.63 14.28
C MET A 110 -3.86 -27.67 12.90
N ASP A 111 -3.51 -28.67 12.09
CA ASP A 111 -3.74 -28.67 10.64
C ASP A 111 -5.21 -28.54 10.24
N GLU A 112 -6.13 -29.19 10.95
CA GLU A 112 -7.58 -29.05 10.72
C GLU A 112 -8.07 -27.62 10.97
N LYS A 113 -7.68 -27.05 12.12
CA LYS A 113 -8.04 -25.67 12.50
C LYS A 113 -7.35 -24.64 11.62
N HIS A 114 -6.15 -24.94 11.14
CA HIS A 114 -5.42 -24.12 10.17
C HIS A 114 -6.15 -24.13 8.83
N ARG A 115 -6.54 -25.29 8.30
CA ARG A 115 -7.27 -25.40 7.03
C ARG A 115 -8.63 -24.71 7.08
N ALA A 116 -9.34 -24.83 8.21
CA ALA A 116 -10.64 -24.20 8.43
C ALA A 116 -10.60 -22.67 8.37
N ILE A 117 -9.52 -22.03 8.85
CA ILE A 117 -9.35 -20.58 8.76
C ILE A 117 -8.67 -20.16 7.46
N ALA A 118 -7.70 -20.93 6.96
CA ALA A 118 -6.92 -20.63 5.76
C ALA A 118 -7.79 -20.48 4.50
N ARG A 119 -8.91 -21.21 4.40
CA ARG A 119 -9.88 -21.05 3.29
C ARG A 119 -10.48 -19.64 3.19
N TRP A 120 -10.48 -18.88 4.28
CA TRP A 120 -10.94 -17.49 4.34
C TRP A 120 -9.77 -16.51 4.38
N THR A 121 -8.70 -16.84 5.13
CA THR A 121 -7.50 -16.00 5.20
C THR A 121 -6.85 -15.84 3.84
N TRP A 122 -6.68 -16.92 3.08
CA TRP A 122 -6.00 -16.88 1.79
C TRP A 122 -6.67 -15.93 0.77
N PRO A 123 -7.99 -16.01 0.49
CA PRO A 123 -8.63 -15.10 -0.46
C PRO A 123 -8.64 -13.64 0.01
N ILE A 124 -8.76 -13.39 1.31
CA ILE A 124 -8.67 -12.02 1.86
C ILE A 124 -7.24 -11.48 1.69
N TRP A 125 -6.24 -12.29 2.01
CA TRP A 125 -4.84 -11.88 1.96
C TRP A 125 -4.37 -11.59 0.53
N ILE A 126 -4.75 -12.44 -0.44
CA ILE A 126 -4.44 -12.18 -1.84
C ILE A 126 -5.19 -10.96 -2.37
N TYR A 127 -6.45 -10.75 -1.97
CA TYR A 127 -7.23 -9.57 -2.35
C TYR A 127 -6.53 -8.29 -1.90
N VAL A 128 -6.17 -8.17 -0.62
CA VAL A 128 -5.50 -6.98 -0.07
C VAL A 128 -4.16 -6.76 -0.78
N SER A 129 -3.37 -7.82 -0.98
CA SER A 129 -2.07 -7.71 -1.65
C SER A 129 -2.20 -7.21 -3.09
N PHE A 130 -3.11 -7.81 -3.87
CA PHE A 130 -3.31 -7.44 -5.27
C PHE A 130 -3.90 -6.03 -5.42
N THR A 131 -4.91 -5.69 -4.61
CA THR A 131 -5.53 -4.36 -4.64
C THR A 131 -4.57 -3.26 -4.20
N GLY A 132 -3.60 -3.55 -3.32
CA GLY A 132 -2.53 -2.59 -2.98
C GLY A 132 -1.69 -2.18 -4.20
N VAL A 133 -1.41 -3.11 -5.11
CA VAL A 133 -0.74 -2.81 -6.39
C VAL A 133 -1.63 -1.96 -7.29
N LEU A 134 -2.92 -2.29 -7.38
CA LEU A 134 -3.87 -1.52 -8.20
C LEU A 134 -4.01 -0.08 -7.71
N VAL A 135 -4.08 0.13 -6.39
CA VAL A 135 -4.12 1.48 -5.78
C VAL A 135 -2.88 2.29 -6.20
N TYR A 136 -1.69 1.68 -6.18
CA TYR A 136 -0.46 2.32 -6.66
C TYR A 136 -0.53 2.66 -8.16
N LEU A 137 -0.93 1.70 -9.00
CA LEU A 137 -1.02 1.92 -10.45
C LEU A 137 -1.99 3.05 -10.78
N MET A 138 -3.16 3.08 -10.14
CA MET A 138 -4.16 4.14 -10.33
C MET A 138 -3.62 5.51 -9.94
N LEU A 139 -2.87 5.62 -8.83
CA LEU A 139 -2.36 6.90 -8.34
C LEU A 139 -1.13 7.43 -9.11
N TYR A 140 -0.23 6.54 -9.51
CA TYR A 140 1.11 6.94 -9.95
C TYR A 140 1.39 6.67 -11.43
N GLN A 141 0.73 5.68 -12.06
CA GLN A 141 1.03 5.26 -13.43
C GLN A 141 -0.10 5.62 -14.41
N TRP A 142 -1.35 5.29 -14.06
CA TRP A 142 -2.50 5.54 -14.95
C TRP A 142 -3.00 6.98 -14.87
N PHE A 143 -2.99 7.57 -13.68
CA PHE A 143 -3.42 8.95 -13.47
C PHE A 143 -2.40 9.71 -12.62
N PRO A 144 -1.19 9.96 -13.16
CA PRO A 144 -0.17 10.71 -12.45
C PRO A 144 -0.71 12.10 -12.09
N GLN A 145 -0.91 12.34 -10.79
CA GLN A 145 -1.40 13.63 -10.30
C GLN A 145 -0.28 14.68 -10.43
N LYS A 146 -0.59 15.83 -11.04
CA LYS A 146 0.38 16.94 -11.15
C LYS A 146 0.72 17.43 -9.74
N LYS A 147 2.02 17.53 -9.43
CA LYS A 147 2.53 18.07 -8.17
C LYS A 147 2.01 19.50 -8.05
N GLN A 148 1.08 19.75 -7.12
CA GLN A 148 0.58 21.11 -6.89
C GLN A 148 1.76 22.01 -6.54
N ALA A 149 1.85 23.16 -7.22
CA ALA A 149 2.80 24.19 -6.85
C ALA A 149 2.52 24.60 -5.40
N ARG A 150 3.57 24.61 -4.56
CA ARG A 150 3.47 25.07 -3.18
C ARG A 150 2.82 26.46 -3.18
N PRO A 151 1.79 26.74 -2.36
CA PRO A 151 1.09 28.04 -2.37
C PRO A 151 2.03 29.24 -2.16
N GLU A 152 3.20 29.03 -1.57
CA GLU A 152 4.29 30.02 -1.46
C GLU A 152 4.79 30.53 -2.82
N ALA A 153 4.81 29.69 -3.86
CA ALA A 153 5.24 30.09 -5.20
C ALA A 153 4.18 30.96 -5.90
N ALA A 154 2.89 30.65 -5.71
CA ALA A 154 1.79 31.47 -6.23
C ALA A 154 1.72 32.84 -5.52
N ALA A 155 1.91 32.85 -4.20
CA ALA A 155 1.92 34.09 -3.41
C ALA A 155 3.08 35.03 -3.76
N ARG A 156 4.25 34.50 -4.15
CA ARG A 156 5.40 35.31 -4.63
C ARG A 156 5.19 35.93 -6.01
N ILE A 157 4.31 35.35 -6.84
CA ILE A 157 4.01 35.88 -8.19
C ILE A 157 2.91 36.95 -8.11
N THR A 158 2.01 36.86 -7.13
CA THR A 158 0.91 37.83 -6.96
C THR A 158 1.22 38.98 -6.00
N ALA A 159 2.36 38.98 -5.30
CA ALA A 159 2.78 40.12 -4.52
C ALA A 159 3.19 41.27 -5.47
N PRO A 160 2.45 42.39 -5.54
CA PRO A 160 2.88 43.52 -6.35
C PRO A 160 4.21 44.03 -5.78
N ALA A 161 5.16 44.33 -6.66
CA ALA A 161 6.43 44.96 -6.32
C ALA A 161 6.19 46.37 -5.74
N VAL A 162 5.77 46.45 -4.48
CA VAL A 162 5.59 47.70 -3.73
C VAL A 162 6.62 47.73 -2.61
N SER A 163 7.89 47.87 -2.96
CA SER A 163 8.94 48.23 -2.00
C SER A 163 10.11 48.95 -2.68
N GLY A 164 9.81 50.05 -3.39
CA GLY A 164 10.85 50.81 -4.11
C GLY A 164 10.69 52.34 -4.19
N LEU A 165 9.63 52.96 -3.64
CA LEU A 165 9.38 54.40 -3.85
C LEU A 165 8.99 55.19 -2.58
N ALA A 166 9.60 54.88 -1.43
CA ALA A 166 9.39 55.66 -0.21
C ALA A 166 10.71 55.95 0.52
N LYS A 167 11.70 56.47 -0.21
CA LYS A 167 12.86 57.19 0.35
C LYS A 167 13.37 58.17 -0.71
N GLU A 168 12.82 59.37 -0.73
CA GLU A 168 13.46 60.64 -1.12
C GLU A 168 12.36 61.72 -1.18
N GLY A 169 12.48 62.74 -0.31
CA GLY A 169 11.53 63.84 -0.14
C GLY A 169 11.57 64.41 1.26
#